data_AF-A0AAW9HP55-F1
#
_entry.id   AF-A0AAW9HP55-F1
#
_cell.length_a   1.000
_cell.length_b   1.000
_cell.length_c   1.000
_cell.angle_alpha   90.00
_cell.angle_beta   90.00
_cell.angle_gamma   90.00
#
_symmetry.space_group_name_H-M   'P 1'
#
loop_
_entity.id
_entity.type
_entity.pdbx_description
1 polymer ?
#
loop_
_entity_poly.entity_id
_entity_poly.type
_entity_poly.pdbx_seq_one_letter_code
_entity_poly.pdbx_strand_id
1 'polypeptide(L)'
;MRQALRKENPPAISLFGDIRVERFLIVRFDYELFLNPETGLLRVNESTFSVIRGAKSSEPLVRWDYIRSPRSNIPCAHIQIHSHRDEWTHALVLGGTHSGRSRRRIKNEARTPHVADIHFTMGRRWFRPCLEEILLLVIDELGVACTPQAREALNQGVEDWEQIQVRSVVRHHRATALQALEE
;
A
#
# COMPACT_ATOMS: atom_id res chain seq x y z
N MET A 1 4.45 -41.73 17.36
CA MET A 1 4.34 -40.36 17.91
C MET A 1 5.40 -39.49 17.26
N ARG A 2 5.10 -38.88 16.10
CA ARG A 2 6.05 -38.00 15.38
C ARG A 2 5.97 -36.62 16.04
N GLN A 3 6.99 -36.26 16.81
CA GLN A 3 7.19 -34.88 17.26
C GLN A 3 7.25 -33.99 16.01
N ALA A 4 6.22 -33.18 15.81
CA ALA A 4 6.27 -32.09 14.86
C ALA A 4 7.37 -31.15 15.35
N LEU A 5 8.50 -31.14 14.63
CA LEU A 5 9.50 -30.09 14.74
C LEU A 5 8.75 -28.76 14.66
N ARG A 6 8.66 -28.05 15.79
CA ARG A 6 8.29 -26.63 15.78
C ARG A 6 9.32 -25.97 14.87
N LYS A 7 8.93 -25.62 13.64
CA LYS A 7 9.70 -24.67 12.84
C LYS A 7 9.78 -23.43 13.70
N GLU A 8 10.94 -23.18 14.31
CA GLU A 8 11.21 -21.89 14.92
C GLU A 8 10.98 -20.84 13.83
N ASN A 9 10.14 -19.85 14.13
CA ASN A 9 9.91 -18.78 13.18
C ASN A 9 11.26 -18.09 12.95
N PRO A 10 11.64 -17.84 11.69
CA PRO A 10 12.87 -17.12 11.40
C PRO A 10 12.84 -15.76 12.11
N PRO A 11 14.00 -15.23 12.55
CA PRO A 11 14.06 -13.94 13.22
C PRO A 11 13.43 -12.87 12.33
N ALA A 12 12.45 -12.16 12.88
CA ALA A 12 11.74 -11.08 12.21
C ALA A 12 12.35 -9.72 12.57
N ILE A 13 12.38 -8.81 11.60
CA ILE A 13 12.84 -7.43 11.73
C ILE A 13 11.65 -6.52 11.43
N SER A 14 11.38 -5.58 12.33
CA SER A 14 10.39 -4.53 12.11
C SER A 14 11.02 -3.30 11.45
N LEU A 15 10.42 -2.82 10.37
CA LEU A 15 10.77 -1.56 9.72
C LEU A 15 9.51 -0.69 9.65
N PHE A 16 9.56 0.49 10.27
CA PHE A 16 8.41 1.40 10.30
C PHE A 16 8.84 2.86 10.16
N GLY A 17 7.89 3.71 9.79
CA GLY A 17 8.10 5.15 9.72
C GLY A 17 6.85 5.92 9.31
N ASP A 18 6.94 7.25 9.39
CA ASP A 18 5.92 8.17 8.93
C ASP A 18 6.47 9.18 7.92
N ILE A 19 5.72 9.39 6.84
CA ILE A 19 5.95 10.43 5.86
C ILE A 19 4.87 11.49 6.09
N ARG A 20 5.31 12.68 6.50
CA ARG A 20 4.41 13.81 6.73
C ARG A 20 4.26 14.60 5.45
N VAL A 21 3.01 14.77 5.05
CA VAL A 21 2.64 15.40 3.80
C VAL A 21 1.77 16.60 4.14
N GLU A 22 2.32 17.80 3.89
CA GLU A 22 1.73 19.05 4.35
C GLU A 22 1.46 19.03 5.87
N ARG A 23 0.59 19.92 6.37
CA ARG A 23 0.23 19.98 7.80
C ARG A 23 -0.88 19.01 8.21
N PHE A 24 -1.48 18.28 7.27
CA PHE A 24 -2.76 17.60 7.49
C PHE A 24 -2.81 16.14 7.05
N LEU A 25 -1.74 15.56 6.49
CA LEU A 25 -1.70 14.14 6.14
C LEU A 25 -0.41 13.48 6.61
N ILE A 26 -0.54 12.23 7.08
CA ILE A 26 0.56 11.37 7.46
C ILE A 26 0.37 10.03 6.74
N VAL A 27 1.39 9.58 6.02
CA VAL A 27 1.46 8.21 5.49
C VAL A 27 2.36 7.42 6.42
N ARG A 28 1.78 6.52 7.22
CA ARG A 28 2.53 5.59 8.07
C ARG A 28 2.72 4.28 7.34
N PHE A 29 3.91 3.72 7.45
CA PHE A 29 4.22 2.38 6.97
C PHE A 29 4.84 1.56 8.09
N ASP A 30 4.43 0.30 8.16
CA ASP A 30 4.95 -0.69 9.09
C ASP A 30 5.17 -1.99 8.31
N TYR A 31 6.34 -2.59 8.46
CA TYR A 31 6.70 -3.87 7.87
C TYR A 31 7.23 -4.79 8.94
N GLU A 32 6.82 -6.05 8.89
CA GLU A 32 7.51 -7.16 9.52
C GLU A 32 8.18 -7.99 8.42
N LEU A 33 9.50 -8.11 8.51
CA LEU A 33 10.36 -8.71 7.50
C LEU A 33 11.07 -9.92 8.09
N PHE A 34 11.34 -10.93 7.28
CA PHE A 34 12.18 -12.06 7.70
C PHE A 34 13.09 -12.50 6.56
N LEU A 35 14.29 -12.97 6.90
CA LEU A 35 15.19 -13.57 5.93
C LEU A 35 14.71 -15.00 5.64
N ASN A 36 14.36 -15.29 4.39
CA ASN A 36 13.97 -16.65 4.01
C ASN A 36 15.25 -17.51 3.88
N PRO A 37 15.43 -18.57 4.70
CA PRO A 37 16.67 -19.33 4.73
C PRO A 37 16.92 -20.15 3.46
N GLU A 38 15.86 -20.55 2.75
CA GLU A 38 15.97 -21.35 1.51
C GLU A 38 16.42 -20.51 0.32
N THR A 39 16.04 -19.24 0.29
CA THR A 39 16.30 -18.34 -0.85
C THR A 39 17.34 -17.27 -0.57
N GLY A 40 17.71 -17.06 0.69
CA GLY A 40 18.59 -15.97 1.12
C GLY A 40 18.00 -14.56 0.88
N LEU A 41 16.71 -14.46 0.55
CA LEU A 41 16.06 -13.18 0.25
C LEU A 41 15.22 -12.70 1.43
N LEU A 42 15.20 -11.38 1.62
CA LEU A 42 14.29 -10.73 2.55
C LEU A 42 12.85 -10.85 2.04
N ARG A 43 11.95 -11.26 2.92
CA ARG A 43 10.53 -11.47 2.63
C ARG A 43 9.70 -10.67 3.62
N VAL A 44 8.55 -10.20 3.16
CA VAL A 44 7.58 -9.56 4.03
C VAL A 44 6.69 -10.62 4.67
N ASN A 45 6.62 -10.64 5.99
CA ASN A 45 5.62 -11.39 6.75
C ASN A 45 4.33 -10.58 6.86
N GLU A 46 4.44 -9.33 7.29
CA GLU A 46 3.32 -8.41 7.43
C GLU A 46 3.69 -7.03 6.89
N SER A 47 2.74 -6.30 6.29
CA SER A 47 2.91 -4.88 6.00
C SER A 47 1.62 -4.12 6.12
N THR A 48 1.71 -2.93 6.69
CA THR A 48 0.60 -2.03 6.93
C THR A 48 0.94 -0.66 6.38
N PHE A 49 0.06 -0.10 5.54
CA PHE A 49 0.14 1.29 5.10
C PHE A 49 -1.10 2.03 5.54
N SER A 50 -0.94 3.14 6.24
CA SER A 50 -2.04 3.93 6.78
C SER A 50 -1.94 5.37 6.28
N VAL A 51 -3.04 5.90 5.75
CA VAL A 51 -3.18 7.34 5.46
C VAL A 51 -3.99 7.97 6.59
N ILE A 52 -3.37 8.85 7.36
CA ILE A 52 -3.94 9.44 8.58
C ILE A 52 -4.14 10.94 8.38
N ARG A 53 -5.28 11.46 8.84
CA ARG A 53 -5.60 12.89 8.80
C ARG A 53 -5.10 13.62 10.05
N GLY A 54 -4.26 14.62 9.85
CA GLY A 54 -3.78 15.54 10.88
C GLY A 54 -2.81 14.90 11.88
N ALA A 55 -2.22 15.74 12.73
CA ALA A 55 -1.25 15.29 13.74
C ALA A 55 -1.88 14.66 15.00
N LYS A 56 -3.19 14.81 15.19
CA LYS A 56 -3.91 14.38 16.42
C LYS A 56 -4.86 13.21 16.23
N SER A 57 -5.28 12.89 15.00
CA SER A 57 -6.12 11.71 14.78
C SER A 57 -5.25 10.47 14.84
N SER A 58 -5.60 9.51 15.70
CA SER A 58 -4.96 8.19 15.74
C SER A 58 -5.59 7.21 14.75
N GLU A 59 -6.80 7.49 14.27
CA GLU A 59 -7.53 6.61 13.35
C GLU A 59 -7.15 6.95 11.90
N PRO A 60 -6.69 5.97 11.10
CA PRO A 60 -6.36 6.20 9.71
C PRO A 60 -7.64 6.42 8.89
N LEU A 61 -7.62 7.25 7.86
CA LEU A 61 -8.72 7.34 6.88
C LEU A 61 -8.90 6.01 6.12
N VAL A 62 -7.78 5.37 5.83
CA VAL A 62 -7.69 4.09 5.12
C VAL A 62 -6.40 3.38 5.48
N ARG A 63 -6.47 2.06 5.49
CA ARG A 63 -5.34 1.18 5.74
C ARG A 63 -5.30 0.04 4.74
N TRP A 64 -4.11 -0.27 4.25
CA TRP A 64 -3.82 -1.47 3.48
C TRP A 64 -3.00 -2.42 4.32
N ASP A 65 -3.52 -3.62 4.52
CA ASP A 65 -2.91 -4.65 5.33
C ASP A 65 -2.52 -5.83 4.45
N TYR A 66 -1.32 -6.34 4.66
CA TYR A 66 -0.86 -7.62 4.15
C TYR A 66 -0.39 -8.49 5.31
N ILE A 67 -0.91 -9.70 5.38
CA ILE A 67 -0.53 -10.73 6.33
C ILE A 67 -0.28 -11.99 5.53
N ARG A 68 0.97 -12.47 5.52
CA ARG A 68 1.38 -13.65 4.74
C ARG A 68 0.59 -14.90 5.09
N SER A 69 0.36 -15.11 6.39
CA SER A 69 -0.31 -16.29 6.94
C SER A 69 -1.35 -15.86 7.99
N PRO A 70 -2.53 -15.37 7.57
CA PRO A 70 -3.55 -14.91 8.50
C PRO A 70 -4.06 -16.08 9.36
N ARG A 71 -4.30 -15.82 10.65
CA ARG A 71 -4.81 -16.83 11.61
C ARG A 71 -6.33 -17.03 11.53
N SER A 72 -7.01 -16.23 10.74
CA SER A 72 -8.46 -16.23 10.55
C SER A 72 -8.81 -16.15 9.06
N ASN A 73 -10.10 -16.14 8.72
CA ASN A 73 -10.58 -16.11 7.33
C ASN A 73 -10.44 -14.74 6.64
N ILE A 74 -9.62 -13.82 7.18
CA ILE A 74 -9.34 -12.55 6.53
C ILE A 74 -8.46 -12.76 5.30
N PRO A 75 -8.63 -11.97 4.22
CA PRO A 75 -7.76 -12.06 3.06
C PRO A 75 -6.31 -11.70 3.41
N CYS A 76 -5.35 -12.37 2.77
CA CYS A 76 -3.93 -12.09 2.97
C CYS A 76 -3.56 -10.64 2.64
N ALA A 77 -4.24 -10.03 1.66
CA ALA A 77 -4.13 -8.61 1.35
C ALA A 77 -5.53 -8.01 1.35
N HIS A 78 -5.72 -6.94 2.09
CA HIS A 78 -7.02 -6.30 2.22
C HIS A 78 -6.88 -4.80 2.50
N ILE A 79 -7.97 -4.09 2.24
CA ILE A 79 -8.11 -2.66 2.53
C ILE A 79 -9.19 -2.48 3.59
N GLN A 80 -8.95 -1.58 4.53
CA GLN A 80 -9.91 -1.16 5.53
C GLN A 80 -10.08 0.35 5.43
N ILE A 81 -11.30 0.80 5.18
CA ILE A 81 -11.62 2.22 5.05
C ILE A 81 -12.27 2.65 6.35
N HIS A 82 -11.59 3.52 7.08
CA HIS A 82 -11.86 3.89 8.47
C HIS A 82 -12.11 5.39 8.51
N SER A 83 -13.28 5.87 8.09
CA SER A 83 -13.57 7.29 8.23
C SER A 83 -15.03 7.60 7.97
N HIS A 84 -15.59 8.42 8.86
CA HIS A 84 -16.88 9.05 8.66
C HIS A 84 -16.82 10.01 7.45
N ARG A 85 -17.98 10.22 6.80
CA ARG A 85 -18.09 11.00 5.55
C ARG A 85 -17.41 12.37 5.63
N ASP A 86 -17.44 13.01 6.79
CA ASP A 86 -16.89 14.33 7.08
C ASP A 86 -15.36 14.37 7.05
N GLU A 87 -14.67 13.36 7.59
CA GLU A 87 -13.20 13.35 7.57
C GLU A 87 -12.64 13.14 6.16
N TRP A 88 -13.25 12.28 5.35
CA TRP A 88 -12.93 12.15 3.92
C TRP A 88 -13.23 13.44 3.16
N THR A 89 -14.40 14.04 3.39
CA THR A 89 -14.77 15.31 2.77
C THR A 89 -13.73 16.37 3.10
N HIS A 90 -13.32 16.47 4.36
CA HIS A 90 -12.32 17.41 4.83
C HIS A 90 -10.94 17.14 4.23
N ALA A 91 -10.49 15.88 4.17
CA ALA A 91 -9.22 15.52 3.53
C ALA A 91 -9.21 15.85 2.03
N LEU A 92 -10.34 15.69 1.34
CA LEU A 92 -10.49 16.00 -0.08
C LEU A 92 -10.60 17.51 -0.37
N VAL A 93 -11.21 18.27 0.54
CA VAL A 93 -11.33 19.73 0.44
C VAL A 93 -10.03 20.44 0.82
N LEU A 94 -9.34 19.99 1.88
CA LEU A 94 -8.01 20.50 2.24
C LEU A 94 -6.88 19.94 1.38
N GLY A 95 -7.19 18.90 0.59
CA GLY A 95 -6.29 18.36 -0.41
C GLY A 95 -5.76 19.45 -1.35
N GLY A 96 -4.58 19.22 -1.91
CA GLY A 96 -3.98 20.18 -2.81
C GLY A 96 -4.60 20.17 -4.21
N THR A 97 -4.19 21.11 -5.04
CA THR A 97 -4.64 21.22 -6.44
C THR A 97 -3.59 20.73 -7.43
N HIS A 98 -2.66 19.88 -6.99
CA HIS A 98 -1.49 19.50 -7.78
C HIS A 98 -1.75 18.33 -8.74
N SER A 99 -2.93 17.69 -8.70
CA SER A 99 -3.33 16.65 -9.65
C SER A 99 -4.52 17.08 -10.51
N GLY A 100 -4.69 16.44 -11.68
CA GLY A 100 -5.86 16.68 -12.53
C GLY A 100 -7.18 16.28 -11.84
N ARG A 101 -7.16 15.21 -11.04
CA ARG A 101 -8.32 14.73 -10.30
C ARG A 101 -8.72 15.68 -9.17
N SER A 102 -7.75 16.12 -8.37
CA SER A 102 -8.04 17.05 -7.27
C SER A 102 -8.54 18.41 -7.78
N ARG A 103 -7.98 18.92 -8.88
CA ARG A 103 -8.49 20.15 -9.54
C ARG A 103 -9.93 20.03 -10.04
N ARG A 104 -10.29 18.91 -10.69
CA ARG A 104 -11.67 18.68 -11.16
C ARG A 104 -12.66 18.63 -10.00
N ARG A 105 -12.25 18.05 -8.88
CA ARG A 105 -13.06 17.89 -7.67
C ARG A 105 -13.39 19.24 -7.02
N ILE A 106 -12.43 20.17 -6.94
CA ILE A 106 -12.64 21.51 -6.36
C ILE A 106 -13.41 22.44 -7.29
N LYS A 107 -13.25 22.29 -8.62
CA LYS A 107 -13.97 23.12 -9.61
C LYS A 107 -15.50 22.90 -9.59
N ASN A 108 -15.98 21.78 -9.05
CA ASN A 108 -17.39 21.48 -9.00
C ASN A 108 -18.04 22.02 -7.72
N GLU A 109 -18.33 23.33 -7.69
CA GLU A 109 -18.96 24.01 -6.55
C GLU A 109 -20.31 23.41 -6.15
N ALA A 110 -21.01 22.76 -7.10
CA ALA A 110 -22.32 22.16 -6.87
C ALA A 110 -22.26 20.79 -6.16
N ARG A 111 -21.08 20.19 -5.97
CA ARG A 111 -20.94 18.85 -5.41
C ARG A 111 -19.85 18.75 -4.34
N THR A 112 -20.26 18.40 -3.13
CA THR A 112 -19.33 18.05 -2.05
C THR A 112 -18.54 16.78 -2.40
N PRO A 113 -17.20 16.78 -2.24
CA PRO A 113 -16.39 15.58 -2.45
C PRO A 113 -16.70 14.45 -1.47
N HIS A 114 -16.65 13.20 -1.94
CA HIS A 114 -16.92 12.02 -1.12
C HIS A 114 -15.85 10.93 -1.29
N VAL A 115 -15.79 10.01 -0.33
CA VAL A 115 -14.89 8.84 -0.38
C VAL A 115 -15.05 8.02 -1.66
N ALA A 116 -16.28 7.97 -2.21
CA ALA A 116 -16.57 7.31 -3.47
C ALA A 116 -15.85 7.94 -4.68
N ASP A 117 -15.29 9.14 -4.55
CA ASP A 117 -14.50 9.81 -5.59
C ASP A 117 -13.02 9.38 -5.58
N ILE A 118 -12.63 8.47 -4.69
CA ILE A 118 -11.25 7.99 -4.51
C ILE A 118 -11.09 6.62 -5.15
N HIS A 119 -10.06 6.47 -5.97
CA HIS A 119 -9.67 5.19 -6.55
C HIS A 119 -8.60 4.58 -5.66
N PHE A 120 -9.03 3.69 -4.76
CA PHE A 120 -8.10 2.96 -3.91
C PHE A 120 -7.28 1.97 -4.74
N THR A 121 -5.95 2.03 -4.62
CA THR A 121 -5.08 1.02 -5.23
C THR A 121 -5.23 -0.31 -4.50
N MET A 122 -5.16 -1.40 -5.26
CA MET A 122 -5.12 -2.76 -4.72
C MET A 122 -3.78 -3.44 -5.01
N GLY A 123 -2.74 -2.71 -5.44
CA GLY A 123 -1.46 -3.30 -5.81
C GLY A 123 -1.42 -3.86 -7.23
N ARG A 124 -2.05 -3.14 -8.16
CA ARG A 124 -2.16 -3.47 -9.59
C ARG A 124 -2.54 -4.95 -9.79
N ARG A 125 -1.79 -5.68 -10.62
CA ARG A 125 -2.04 -7.08 -10.96
C ARG A 125 -1.60 -8.09 -9.88
N TRP A 126 -1.01 -7.63 -8.78
CA TRP A 126 -0.41 -8.48 -7.75
C TRP A 126 -1.13 -8.41 -6.39
N PHE A 127 -2.27 -7.71 -6.34
CA PHE A 127 -3.17 -7.63 -5.18
C PHE A 127 -2.49 -7.20 -3.86
N ARG A 128 -1.33 -6.52 -3.93
CA ARG A 128 -0.59 -6.00 -2.78
C ARG A 128 0.16 -4.72 -3.15
N PRO A 129 -0.28 -3.55 -2.68
CA PRO A 129 0.39 -2.30 -3.00
C PRO A 129 1.77 -2.22 -2.35
N CYS A 130 2.71 -1.54 -3.01
CA CYS A 130 3.94 -1.06 -2.38
C CYS A 130 3.74 0.36 -1.79
N LEU A 131 4.71 0.84 -1.02
CA LEU A 131 4.66 2.17 -0.41
C LEU A 131 4.54 3.27 -1.49
N GLU A 132 5.22 3.11 -2.61
CA GLU A 132 5.23 4.04 -3.72
C GLU A 132 3.82 4.20 -4.33
N GLU A 133 3.05 3.11 -4.44
CA GLU A 133 1.65 3.19 -4.89
C GLU A 133 0.76 3.97 -3.91
N ILE A 134 1.00 3.85 -2.61
CA ILE A 134 0.27 4.63 -1.60
C ILE A 134 0.62 6.11 -1.70
N LEU A 135 1.90 6.43 -1.91
CA LEU A 135 2.34 7.81 -2.12
C LEU A 135 1.77 8.41 -3.41
N LEU A 136 1.75 7.65 -4.51
CA LEU A 136 1.11 8.04 -5.76
C LEU A 136 -0.39 8.25 -5.60
N LEU A 137 -1.08 7.43 -4.81
CA LEU A 137 -2.48 7.65 -4.46
C LEU A 137 -2.66 8.98 -3.73
N VAL A 138 -1.83 9.28 -2.73
CA VAL A 138 -1.91 10.54 -1.99
C VAL A 138 -1.66 11.75 -2.91
N ILE A 139 -0.69 11.64 -3.83
CA ILE A 139 -0.40 12.68 -4.83
C ILE A 139 -1.59 12.88 -5.77
N ASP A 140 -2.07 11.80 -6.39
CA ASP A 140 -3.02 11.92 -7.47
C ASP A 140 -4.47 12.05 -7.00
N GLU A 141 -4.82 11.46 -5.85
CA GLU A 141 -6.18 11.55 -5.28
C GLU A 141 -6.32 12.68 -4.29
N LEU A 142 -5.36 12.91 -3.40
CA LEU A 142 -5.44 14.00 -2.41
C LEU A 142 -4.75 15.27 -2.90
N GLY A 143 -4.20 15.24 -4.12
CA GLY A 143 -3.69 16.42 -4.81
C GLY A 143 -2.43 17.01 -4.19
N VAL A 144 -1.67 16.18 -3.46
CA VAL A 144 -0.42 16.55 -2.79
C VAL A 144 0.64 16.96 -3.80
N ALA A 145 1.41 18.00 -3.46
CA ALA A 145 2.51 18.47 -4.29
C ALA A 145 3.60 17.39 -4.44
N CYS A 146 4.09 17.20 -5.66
CA CYS A 146 5.16 16.27 -5.97
C CYS A 146 6.05 16.86 -7.06
N THR A 147 7.36 16.81 -6.87
CA THR A 147 8.29 17.21 -7.92
C THR A 147 8.34 16.15 -9.03
N PRO A 148 8.67 16.52 -10.28
CA PRO A 148 8.82 15.55 -11.36
C PRO A 148 9.81 14.42 -11.04
N GLN A 149 10.93 14.74 -10.38
CA GLN A 149 11.96 13.78 -10.00
C GLN A 149 11.47 12.79 -8.94
N ALA A 150 10.70 13.27 -7.94
CA ALA A 150 10.11 12.39 -6.96
C ALA A 150 9.05 11.49 -7.61
N ARG A 151 8.22 12.03 -8.52
CA ARG A 151 7.25 11.25 -9.27
C ARG A 151 7.91 10.13 -10.07
N GLU A 152 9.03 10.44 -10.73
CA GLU A 152 9.79 9.46 -11.50
C GLU A 152 10.36 8.35 -10.62
N ALA A 153 10.96 8.70 -9.49
CA ALA A 153 11.47 7.73 -8.53
C ALA A 153 10.37 6.79 -7.99
N LEU A 154 9.17 7.33 -7.73
CA LEU A 154 8.02 6.52 -7.32
C LEU A 154 7.57 5.55 -8.42
N ASN A 155 7.46 6.02 -9.67
CA ASN A 155 7.09 5.15 -10.79
C ASN A 155 8.10 4.02 -10.99
N GLN A 156 9.40 4.34 -10.98
CA GLN A 156 10.47 3.35 -11.08
C GLN A 156 10.40 2.33 -9.92
N GLY A 157 10.14 2.80 -8.69
CA GLY A 157 9.98 1.91 -7.54
C GLY A 157 8.79 0.95 -7.69
N VAL A 158 7.66 1.41 -8.26
CA VAL A 158 6.52 0.56 -8.59
C VAL A 158 6.89 -0.52 -9.63
N GLU A 159 7.67 -0.15 -10.65
CA GLU A 159 8.13 -1.09 -11.69
C GLU A 159 9.10 -2.12 -11.11
N ASP A 160 10.06 -1.69 -10.29
CA ASP A 160 11.00 -2.58 -9.61
C ASP A 160 10.27 -3.55 -8.67
N TRP A 161 9.29 -3.06 -7.92
CA TRP A 161 8.43 -3.87 -7.07
C TRP A 161 7.70 -4.93 -7.88
N GLU A 162 7.10 -4.53 -8.99
CA GLU A 162 6.38 -5.40 -9.90
C GLU A 162 7.27 -6.55 -10.42
N GLN A 163 8.51 -6.23 -10.81
CA GLN A 163 9.49 -7.23 -11.24
C GLN A 163 9.88 -8.19 -10.11
N ILE A 164 10.01 -7.69 -8.87
CA ILE A 164 10.26 -8.53 -7.69
C ILE A 164 9.10 -9.49 -7.44
N GLN A 165 7.85 -9.01 -7.54
CA GLN A 165 6.67 -9.86 -7.36
C GLN A 165 6.56 -10.94 -8.44
N VAL A 166 6.77 -10.59 -9.71
CA VAL A 166 6.82 -11.57 -10.83
C VAL A 166 7.84 -12.66 -10.55
N ARG A 167 9.09 -12.29 -10.25
CA ARG A 167 10.16 -13.26 -9.94
C ARG A 167 9.79 -14.15 -8.76
N SER A 168 9.10 -13.60 -7.76
CA SER A 168 8.62 -14.36 -6.62
C SER A 168 7.56 -15.38 -7.04
N VAL A 169 6.53 -14.98 -7.79
CA VAL A 169 5.46 -15.87 -8.27
C VAL A 169 6.04 -16.99 -9.14
N VAL A 170 6.86 -16.65 -10.14
CA VAL A 170 7.51 -17.65 -11.02
C VAL A 170 8.33 -18.66 -10.21
N ARG A 171 9.08 -18.20 -9.20
CA ARG A 171 9.88 -19.09 -8.36
C ARG A 171 9.03 -20.09 -7.58
N HIS A 172 7.85 -19.69 -7.11
CA HIS A 172 6.94 -20.55 -6.35
C HIS A 172 6.02 -21.41 -7.23
N HIS A 173 5.82 -21.03 -8.50
CA HIS A 173 4.92 -21.68 -9.46
C HIS A 173 5.63 -22.05 -10.77
N ARG A 174 6.85 -22.63 -10.68
CA ARG A 174 7.69 -22.89 -11.87
C ARG A 174 7.02 -23.76 -12.92
N ALA A 175 6.33 -24.83 -12.51
CA ALA A 175 5.64 -25.72 -13.44
C ALA A 175 4.56 -24.97 -14.24
N THR A 176 3.72 -24.19 -13.56
CA THR A 176 2.70 -23.34 -14.19
C THR A 176 3.34 -22.29 -15.11
N ALA A 177 4.45 -21.67 -14.68
CA ALA A 177 5.15 -20.69 -15.50
C ALA A 177 5.77 -21.30 -16.77
N LEU A 178 6.28 -22.55 -16.70
CA LEU A 178 6.79 -23.26 -17.89
C LEU A 178 5.65 -23.60 -18.85
N GLN A 179 4.53 -24.11 -18.35
CA GLN A 179 3.36 -24.40 -19.18
C GLN A 179 2.87 -23.16 -19.94
N ALA A 180 2.83 -22.00 -19.28
CA ALA A 180 2.41 -20.75 -19.91
C ALA A 180 3.37 -20.22 -20.98
N LEU A 181 4.59 -20.76 -21.10
CA LEU A 181 5.54 -20.43 -22.18
C LEU A 181 5.41 -21.37 -23.40
N GLU A 182 4.70 -22.48 -23.25
CA GLU A 182 4.47 -23.46 -24.31
C GLU A 182 3.18 -23.17 -25.11
N GLU A 183 2.33 -22.26 -24.62
CA GLU A 183 1.13 -21.72 -25.28
C GLU A 183 1.46 -20.59 -26.27
#